data_AF-A0A954ZAP8-F1
#
_entry.id   AF-A0A954ZAP8-F1
#
_cell.length_a   1.000
_cell.length_b   1.000
_cell.length_c   1.000
_cell.angle_alpha   90.00
_cell.angle_beta   90.00
_cell.angle_gamma   90.00
#
_symmetry.space_group_name_H-M   'P 1'
#
loop_
_entity.id
_entity.type
_entity.pdbx_description
1 polymer ?
#
loop_
_entity_poly.entity_id
_entity_poly.type
_entity_poly.pdbx_seq_one_letter_code
_entity_poly.pdbx_strand_id
1 'polypeptide(L)'
;MKRLTIMFAAAAWVSLAASACADWTVGDAYKMHYPQLPDPTGWDVATAASPSDDWKCTATGPVTDLHFWYSWRDDRVGQISMVQAQIYADDRTGEFSRPGEFLWRGQFTGDQIVTRLYGEGEQGFFNPNIDGAAGISPNDHKLIYQANITNIPDPFVQTAGEIYWLQLSVPTDGGALGWKTSLDAFEDVAIYYNLNEQRYLPLYDPLTQAPLSFAFVITGVPEPSTAALALMILGLATLGFTSRHRT
;
A
#
# COMPACT_ATOMS: atom_id res chain seq x y z
N MET A 1 -11.65 30.27 61.28
CA MET A 1 -11.26 30.78 59.95
C MET A 1 -10.73 29.61 59.13
N LYS A 2 -11.18 29.50 57.89
CA LYS A 2 -11.31 28.26 57.11
C LYS A 2 -9.96 27.76 56.57
N ARG A 3 -9.71 26.44 56.67
CA ARG A 3 -8.58 25.74 56.03
C ARG A 3 -8.85 25.67 54.52
N LEU A 4 -7.94 26.19 53.71
CA LEU A 4 -8.03 26.19 52.26
C LEU A 4 -7.38 24.90 51.72
N THR A 5 -8.20 23.92 51.38
CA THR A 5 -7.76 22.70 50.71
C THR A 5 -7.68 23.00 49.21
N ILE A 6 -6.46 23.07 48.66
CA ILE A 6 -6.24 23.21 47.22
C ILE A 6 -6.34 21.81 46.61
N MET A 7 -7.45 21.53 45.92
CA MET A 7 -7.58 20.37 45.05
C MET A 7 -6.79 20.62 43.76
N PHE A 8 -5.75 19.81 43.52
CA PHE A 8 -5.18 19.67 42.18
C PHE A 8 -6.13 18.84 41.32
N ALA A 9 -6.79 19.47 40.36
CA ALA A 9 -7.49 18.77 39.30
C ALA A 9 -6.44 18.27 38.29
N ALA A 10 -6.17 16.96 38.29
CA ALA A 10 -5.41 16.33 37.22
C ALA A 10 -6.28 16.32 35.96
N ALA A 11 -5.94 17.16 34.98
CA ALA A 11 -6.53 17.11 33.66
C ALA A 11 -6.06 15.84 32.94
N ALA A 12 -6.87 14.80 32.94
CA ALA A 12 -6.65 13.63 32.12
C ALA A 12 -6.85 14.01 30.64
N TRP A 13 -5.74 14.18 29.92
CA TRP A 13 -5.76 14.23 28.47
C TRP A 13 -6.09 12.83 27.96
N VAL A 14 -7.37 12.59 27.67
CA VAL A 14 -7.80 11.44 26.89
C VAL A 14 -7.39 11.73 25.45
N SER A 15 -6.20 11.29 25.05
CA SER A 15 -5.89 11.13 23.63
C SER A 15 -6.86 10.09 23.08
N LEU A 16 -7.82 10.52 22.27
CA LEU A 16 -8.60 9.61 21.45
C LEU A 16 -7.60 8.85 20.57
N ALA A 17 -7.34 7.59 20.91
CA ALA A 17 -6.87 6.64 19.92
C ALA A 17 -8.03 6.51 18.92
N ALA A 18 -7.94 7.27 17.82
CA ALA A 18 -8.76 6.96 16.67
C ALA A 18 -8.53 5.48 16.37
N SER A 19 -9.59 4.68 16.39
CA SER A 19 -9.52 3.31 15.92
C SER A 19 -8.83 3.34 14.57
N ALA A 20 -7.71 2.63 14.43
CA ALA A 20 -7.08 2.44 13.15
C ALA A 20 -8.11 1.74 12.25
N CYS A 21 -8.81 2.53 11.43
CA CYS A 21 -9.49 1.97 10.28
C CYS A 21 -8.39 1.29 9.45
N ALA A 22 -8.57 0.03 9.09
CA ALA A 22 -7.63 -0.66 8.21
C ALA A 22 -7.48 0.06 6.85
N ASP A 23 -8.46 0.89 6.51
CA ASP A 23 -8.50 1.72 5.32
C ASP A 23 -7.43 2.80 5.35
N TRP A 24 -6.63 2.86 4.27
CA TRP A 24 -5.76 4.00 4.04
C TRP A 24 -6.51 5.13 3.33
N THR A 25 -6.40 6.34 3.84
CA THR A 25 -7.02 7.55 3.29
C THR A 25 -5.97 8.64 3.01
N VAL A 26 -6.30 9.57 2.12
CA VAL A 26 -5.38 10.66 1.78
C VAL A 26 -5.06 11.47 3.04
N GLY A 27 -3.76 11.56 3.36
CA GLY A 27 -3.25 12.21 4.57
C GLY A 27 -2.74 11.23 5.62
N ASP A 28 -3.04 9.94 5.49
CA ASP A 28 -2.44 8.90 6.33
C ASP A 28 -0.96 8.72 6.02
N ALA A 29 -0.23 8.14 6.98
CA ALA A 29 1.20 7.92 6.87
C ALA A 29 1.55 6.95 5.72
N TYR A 30 2.77 7.07 5.20
CA TYR A 30 3.34 6.21 4.18
C TYR A 30 4.85 6.07 4.39
N LYS A 31 5.45 5.03 3.82
CA LYS A 31 6.88 4.69 3.91
C LYS A 31 7.50 4.44 2.52
N MET A 32 7.03 5.22 1.56
CA MET A 32 7.52 5.27 0.18
C MET A 32 7.77 6.73 -0.24
N HIS A 33 8.25 6.96 -1.45
CA HIS A 33 8.56 8.29 -1.99
C HIS A 33 7.36 9.26 -1.88
N TYR A 34 6.18 8.84 -2.32
CA TYR A 34 4.86 9.44 -2.08
C TYR A 34 3.77 8.38 -2.27
N PRO A 35 2.57 8.54 -1.70
CA PRO A 35 1.43 7.69 -2.04
C PRO A 35 1.10 7.81 -3.53
N GLN A 36 0.92 6.67 -4.22
CA GLN A 36 0.49 6.65 -5.62
C GLN A 36 -1.02 6.41 -5.67
N LEU A 37 -1.78 7.46 -6.00
CA LEU A 37 -3.24 7.43 -5.94
C LEU A 37 -3.85 6.87 -7.24
N PRO A 38 -5.00 6.19 -7.15
CA PRO A 38 -5.65 5.59 -8.32
C PRO A 38 -6.06 6.66 -9.36
N ASP A 39 -5.77 6.39 -10.63
CA ASP A 39 -6.34 7.14 -11.76
C ASP A 39 -7.80 6.70 -11.96
N PRO A 40 -8.80 7.52 -11.61
CA PRO A 40 -10.20 7.13 -11.73
C PRO A 40 -10.64 6.88 -13.17
N THR A 41 -9.85 7.32 -14.17
CA THR A 41 -10.13 7.17 -15.60
C THR A 41 -9.09 6.36 -16.36
N GLY A 42 -8.22 5.66 -15.64
CA GLY A 42 -7.13 4.88 -16.20
C GLY A 42 -7.53 3.43 -16.54
N TRP A 43 -6.53 2.56 -16.45
CA TRP A 43 -6.67 1.12 -16.67
C TRP A 43 -6.62 0.30 -15.38
N ASP A 44 -7.25 -0.87 -15.43
CA ASP A 44 -7.15 -1.93 -14.44
C ASP A 44 -6.45 -3.12 -15.10
N VAL A 45 -5.19 -3.36 -14.70
CA VAL A 45 -4.30 -4.29 -15.38
C VAL A 45 -4.40 -5.66 -14.74
N ALA A 46 -4.72 -6.68 -15.53
CA ALA A 46 -4.97 -8.03 -15.05
C ALA A 46 -3.83 -8.55 -14.15
N THR A 47 -4.14 -8.89 -12.90
CA THR A 47 -3.13 -9.40 -11.94
C THR A 47 -2.56 -10.76 -12.33
N ALA A 48 -3.25 -11.50 -13.21
CA ALA A 48 -2.74 -12.71 -13.83
C ALA A 48 -1.46 -12.49 -14.66
N ALA A 49 -1.19 -11.24 -15.08
CA ALA A 49 0.03 -10.88 -15.80
C ALA A 49 1.24 -10.64 -14.88
N SER A 50 1.11 -10.86 -13.57
CA SER A 50 2.13 -10.49 -12.58
C SER A 50 2.61 -9.04 -12.73
N PRO A 51 1.69 -8.05 -12.77
CA PRO A 51 2.05 -6.65 -12.81
C PRO A 51 2.95 -6.30 -11.62
N SER A 52 3.96 -5.47 -11.87
CA SER A 52 4.89 -5.00 -10.85
C SER A 52 5.18 -3.50 -11.01
N ASP A 53 5.37 -2.82 -9.89
CA ASP A 53 5.80 -1.43 -9.83
C ASP A 53 6.86 -1.23 -8.73
N ASP A 54 7.63 -0.16 -8.83
CA ASP A 54 8.70 0.14 -7.90
C ASP A 54 8.31 1.19 -6.85
N TRP A 55 9.03 1.18 -5.73
CA TRP A 55 8.98 2.28 -4.78
C TRP A 55 10.33 2.49 -4.10
N LYS A 56 10.69 3.76 -3.92
CA LYS A 56 11.77 4.14 -3.01
C LYS A 56 11.33 4.19 -1.56
N CYS A 57 12.02 3.46 -0.70
CA CYS A 57 11.84 3.50 0.74
C CYS A 57 12.30 4.84 1.33
N THR A 58 11.46 5.47 2.14
CA THR A 58 11.78 6.75 2.82
C THR A 58 12.21 6.60 4.27
N ALA A 59 11.99 5.45 4.90
CA ALA A 59 12.43 5.17 6.26
C ALA A 59 12.69 3.68 6.49
N THR A 60 13.85 3.35 7.08
CA THR A 60 14.23 1.97 7.40
C THR A 60 13.24 1.35 8.39
N GLY A 61 12.90 0.07 8.19
CA GLY A 61 12.08 -0.71 9.11
C GLY A 61 11.06 -1.59 8.39
N PRO A 62 10.13 -2.21 9.14
CA PRO A 62 9.16 -3.13 8.56
C PRO A 62 8.15 -2.42 7.63
N VAL A 63 7.74 -3.14 6.58
CA VAL A 63 6.52 -2.92 5.80
C VAL A 63 5.37 -3.60 6.54
N THR A 64 4.60 -2.85 7.32
CA THR A 64 3.55 -3.43 8.18
C THR A 64 2.23 -3.53 7.47
N ASP A 65 1.96 -2.62 6.53
CA ASP A 65 0.72 -2.62 5.76
C ASP A 65 0.98 -2.36 4.27
N LEU A 66 0.09 -2.92 3.46
CA LEU A 66 -0.01 -2.74 2.02
C LEU A 66 -1.45 -2.36 1.69
N HIS A 67 -1.60 -1.23 1.01
CA HIS A 67 -2.87 -0.76 0.48
C HIS A 67 -2.75 -0.63 -1.02
N PHE A 68 -3.70 -1.18 -1.78
CA PHE A 68 -3.70 -1.03 -3.24
C PHE A 68 -5.13 -0.90 -3.75
N TRP A 69 -5.25 -0.29 -4.93
CA TRP A 69 -6.53 -0.10 -5.57
C TRP A 69 -6.72 -1.07 -6.72
N TYR A 70 -7.94 -1.52 -6.90
CA TYR A 70 -8.29 -2.49 -7.92
C TYR A 70 -9.72 -2.31 -8.36
N SER A 71 -10.04 -2.90 -9.50
CA SER A 71 -11.41 -2.96 -10.01
C SER A 71 -11.70 -4.33 -10.62
N TRP A 72 -12.98 -4.61 -10.84
CA TRP A 72 -13.44 -5.83 -11.49
C TRP A 72 -13.84 -5.54 -12.93
N ARG A 73 -13.32 -6.32 -13.86
CA ARG A 73 -13.74 -6.29 -15.27
C ARG A 73 -15.26 -6.40 -15.38
N ASP A 74 -15.86 -5.60 -16.25
CA ASP A 74 -17.32 -5.51 -16.48
C ASP A 74 -18.15 -5.23 -15.21
N ASP A 75 -17.56 -4.66 -14.15
CA ASP A 75 -18.14 -4.54 -12.79
C ASP A 75 -18.64 -5.90 -12.23
N ARG A 76 -18.11 -7.02 -12.76
CA ARG A 76 -18.47 -8.37 -12.33
C ARG A 76 -17.67 -8.77 -11.11
N VAL A 77 -18.16 -8.32 -9.95
CA VAL A 77 -17.54 -8.58 -8.64
C VAL A 77 -17.40 -10.09 -8.39
N GLY A 78 -16.16 -10.51 -8.17
CA GLY A 78 -15.79 -11.85 -7.74
C GLY A 78 -15.40 -11.90 -6.26
N GLN A 79 -14.72 -12.98 -5.88
CA GLN A 79 -14.10 -13.10 -4.56
C GLN A 79 -12.58 -13.18 -4.69
N ILE A 80 -11.86 -12.42 -3.86
CA ILE A 80 -10.40 -12.54 -3.75
C ILE A 80 -10.10 -13.80 -2.93
N SER A 81 -9.49 -14.79 -3.56
CA SER A 81 -9.12 -16.03 -2.88
C SER A 81 -7.84 -15.83 -2.04
N MET A 82 -6.89 -15.06 -2.58
CA MET A 82 -5.63 -14.72 -1.93
C MET A 82 -5.06 -13.45 -2.54
N VAL A 83 -4.31 -12.67 -1.76
CA VAL A 83 -3.34 -11.70 -2.28
C VAL A 83 -1.95 -12.24 -1.99
N GLN A 84 -1.17 -12.49 -3.04
CA GLN A 84 0.26 -12.77 -2.92
C GLN A 84 1.05 -11.51 -3.31
N ALA A 85 1.69 -10.91 -2.32
CA ALA A 85 2.62 -9.81 -2.50
C ALA A 85 4.06 -10.36 -2.50
N GLN A 86 4.85 -9.97 -3.49
CA GLN A 86 6.25 -10.34 -3.59
C GLN A 86 7.09 -9.08 -3.73
N ILE A 87 8.18 -9.03 -2.97
CA ILE A 87 9.11 -7.92 -2.96
C ILE A 87 10.45 -8.39 -3.51
N TYR A 88 10.98 -7.61 -4.44
CA TYR A 88 12.27 -7.85 -5.07
C TYR A 88 13.20 -6.64 -4.88
N ALA A 89 14.50 -6.90 -4.91
CA ALA A 89 15.50 -5.86 -5.07
C ALA A 89 15.38 -5.25 -6.48
N ASP A 90 15.80 -4.00 -6.62
CA ASP A 90 15.87 -3.33 -7.90
C ASP A 90 17.06 -3.82 -8.75
N ASP A 91 16.79 -4.37 -9.94
CA ASP A 91 17.80 -4.77 -10.93
C ASP A 91 17.89 -3.72 -12.05
N ARG A 92 18.99 -2.97 -12.06
CA ARG A 92 19.31 -1.93 -13.07
C ARG A 92 20.30 -2.39 -14.14
N THR A 93 20.54 -3.69 -14.29
CA THR A 93 21.56 -4.19 -15.22
C THR A 93 21.08 -4.27 -16.68
N GLY A 94 19.76 -4.18 -16.91
CA GLY A 94 19.13 -4.23 -18.23
C GLY A 94 18.92 -2.87 -18.91
N GLU A 95 18.10 -2.86 -19.96
CA GLU A 95 17.67 -1.61 -20.65
C GLU A 95 16.77 -0.73 -19.78
N PHE A 96 16.02 -1.35 -18.86
CA PHE A 96 15.14 -0.71 -17.89
C PHE A 96 15.27 -1.46 -16.56
N SER A 97 14.95 -0.79 -15.45
CA SER A 97 14.97 -1.42 -14.14
C SER A 97 13.78 -2.36 -13.97
N ARG A 98 13.90 -3.37 -13.11
CA ARG A 98 12.90 -4.44 -12.97
C ARG A 98 13.10 -5.23 -11.67
N PRO A 99 12.17 -6.12 -11.30
CA PRO A 99 12.37 -7.10 -10.23
C PRO A 99 13.65 -7.93 -10.46
N GLY A 100 14.57 -7.80 -9.51
CA GLY A 100 15.84 -8.52 -9.45
C GLY A 100 15.80 -9.71 -8.49
N GLU A 101 16.64 -9.65 -7.46
CA GLU A 101 16.69 -10.67 -6.41
C GLU A 101 15.37 -10.72 -5.63
N PHE A 102 14.82 -11.92 -5.45
CA PHE A 102 13.65 -12.12 -4.59
C PHE A 102 14.03 -11.93 -3.12
N LEU A 103 13.31 -11.04 -2.43
CA LEU A 103 13.60 -10.70 -1.03
C LEU A 103 12.55 -11.25 -0.07
N TRP A 104 11.27 -11.19 -0.44
CA TRP A 104 10.19 -11.52 0.47
C TRP A 104 8.89 -11.87 -0.25
N ARG A 105 8.06 -12.69 0.41
CA ARG A 105 6.69 -13.02 -0.01
C ARG A 105 5.75 -13.03 1.17
N GLY A 106 4.62 -12.37 1.00
CA GLY A 106 3.45 -12.48 1.86
C GLY A 106 2.29 -13.12 1.11
N GLN A 107 1.52 -13.96 1.81
CA GLN A 107 0.28 -14.54 1.32
C GLN A 107 -0.82 -14.23 2.32
N PHE A 108 -1.86 -13.56 1.85
CA PHE A 108 -2.95 -13.06 2.67
C PHE A 108 -4.26 -13.64 2.17
N THR A 109 -5.12 -14.08 3.09
CA THR A 109 -6.41 -14.70 2.79
C THR A 109 -7.47 -14.25 3.78
N GLY A 110 -8.74 -14.41 3.43
CA GLY A 110 -9.85 -14.21 4.36
C GLY A 110 -9.85 -12.83 5.02
N ASP A 111 -9.85 -12.82 6.35
CA ASP A 111 -9.90 -11.61 7.18
C ASP A 111 -8.64 -10.75 7.15
N GLN A 112 -7.54 -11.25 6.58
CA GLN A 112 -6.32 -10.46 6.36
C GLN A 112 -6.46 -9.47 5.20
N ILE A 113 -7.49 -9.61 4.37
CA ILE A 113 -7.76 -8.74 3.23
C ILE A 113 -9.06 -7.96 3.51
N VAL A 114 -8.92 -6.73 3.99
CA VAL A 114 -10.07 -5.85 4.19
C VAL A 114 -10.30 -5.07 2.91
N THR A 115 -11.51 -5.15 2.35
CA THR A 115 -11.86 -4.43 1.11
C THR A 115 -12.94 -3.40 1.37
N ARG A 116 -12.90 -2.29 0.62
CA ARG A 116 -13.96 -1.29 0.60
C ARG A 116 -14.17 -0.73 -0.79
N LEU A 117 -15.38 -0.23 -1.06
CA LEU A 117 -15.60 0.66 -2.18
C LEU A 117 -14.87 1.99 -1.89
N TYR A 118 -14.01 2.40 -2.82
CA TYR A 118 -13.23 3.63 -2.71
C TYR A 118 -13.88 4.78 -3.48
N GLY A 119 -14.34 4.53 -4.70
CA GLY A 119 -14.93 5.55 -5.57
C GLY A 119 -15.37 4.97 -6.91
N GLU A 120 -15.60 5.86 -7.86
CA GLU A 120 -16.00 5.50 -9.23
C GLU A 120 -15.37 6.41 -10.29
N GLY A 121 -15.27 5.92 -11.52
CA GLY A 121 -14.84 6.67 -12.71
C GLY A 121 -14.87 5.79 -13.97
N GLU A 122 -15.01 6.38 -15.15
CA GLU A 122 -15.04 5.61 -16.41
C GLU A 122 -13.63 5.08 -16.73
N GLN A 123 -13.44 3.77 -16.67
CA GLN A 123 -12.13 3.11 -16.72
C GLN A 123 -12.18 1.87 -17.60
N GLY A 124 -11.01 1.37 -18.02
CA GLY A 124 -10.88 0.19 -18.88
C GLY A 124 -10.13 -0.96 -18.24
N PHE A 125 -10.41 -2.18 -18.67
CA PHE A 125 -9.63 -3.36 -18.30
C PHE A 125 -8.57 -3.69 -19.36
N PHE A 126 -7.35 -3.98 -18.92
CA PHE A 126 -6.24 -4.35 -19.80
C PHE A 126 -5.55 -5.65 -19.35
N ASN A 127 -5.48 -6.63 -20.25
CA ASN A 127 -4.64 -7.81 -20.09
C ASN A 127 -3.49 -7.78 -21.10
N PRO A 128 -2.25 -7.47 -20.67
CA PRO A 128 -1.10 -7.33 -21.58
C PRO A 128 -0.55 -8.67 -22.09
N ASN A 129 -1.09 -9.80 -21.61
CA ASN A 129 -0.77 -11.14 -22.11
C ASN A 129 -1.81 -11.65 -23.14
N ILE A 130 -2.80 -10.84 -23.52
CA ILE A 130 -3.74 -11.15 -24.61
C ILE A 130 -3.48 -10.19 -25.76
N ASP A 131 -3.13 -10.75 -26.92
CA ASP A 131 -2.72 -9.96 -28.08
C ASP A 131 -3.87 -9.13 -28.68
N GLY A 132 -3.54 -7.89 -29.07
CA GLY A 132 -4.42 -7.00 -29.80
C GLY A 132 -5.68 -6.58 -29.03
N ALA A 133 -6.74 -6.25 -29.77
CA ALA A 133 -7.98 -5.72 -29.20
C ALA A 133 -8.69 -6.67 -28.22
N ALA A 134 -8.36 -7.97 -28.24
CA ALA A 134 -8.97 -8.94 -27.32
C ALA A 134 -8.54 -8.75 -25.85
N GLY A 135 -7.36 -8.17 -25.62
CA GLY A 135 -6.84 -7.87 -24.29
C GLY A 135 -7.32 -6.52 -23.74
N ILE A 136 -8.02 -5.72 -24.54
CA ILE A 136 -8.33 -4.32 -24.24
C ILE A 136 -9.84 -4.14 -24.18
N SER A 137 -10.37 -3.78 -23.02
CA SER A 137 -11.80 -3.48 -22.81
C SER A 137 -11.93 -2.04 -22.32
N PRO A 138 -12.03 -1.04 -23.21
CA PRO A 138 -12.15 0.35 -22.78
C PRO A 138 -13.55 0.66 -22.23
N ASN A 139 -13.64 1.43 -21.14
CA ASN A 139 -14.89 1.88 -20.52
C ASN A 139 -15.85 0.72 -20.17
N ASP A 140 -15.33 -0.41 -19.69
CA ASP A 140 -16.13 -1.59 -19.39
C ASP A 140 -16.73 -1.59 -17.98
N HIS A 141 -16.22 -0.74 -17.08
CA HIS A 141 -16.64 -0.74 -15.68
C HIS A 141 -16.40 0.62 -15.00
N LYS A 142 -16.92 0.81 -13.78
CA LYS A 142 -16.81 2.09 -13.05
C LYS A 142 -16.35 2.01 -11.61
N LEU A 143 -16.51 0.87 -10.94
CA LEU A 143 -16.30 0.80 -9.50
C LEU A 143 -14.82 0.57 -9.17
N ILE A 144 -14.30 1.39 -8.25
CA ILE A 144 -12.94 1.32 -7.75
C ILE A 144 -12.98 0.85 -6.30
N TYR A 145 -12.21 -0.18 -6.00
CA TYR A 145 -12.08 -0.75 -4.67
C TYR A 145 -10.67 -0.49 -4.11
N GLN A 146 -10.56 -0.49 -2.79
CA GLN A 146 -9.29 -0.53 -2.08
C GLN A 146 -9.21 -1.85 -1.32
N ALA A 147 -8.09 -2.55 -1.45
CA ALA A 147 -7.72 -3.67 -0.61
C ALA A 147 -6.66 -3.20 0.41
N ASN A 148 -6.89 -3.55 1.67
CA ASN A 148 -6.07 -3.17 2.80
C ASN A 148 -5.60 -4.44 3.52
N ILE A 149 -4.28 -4.63 3.55
CA ILE A 149 -3.62 -5.69 4.29
C ILE A 149 -2.81 -5.01 5.38
N THR A 150 -3.23 -5.18 6.62
CA THR A 150 -2.62 -4.50 7.78
C THR A 150 -2.05 -5.50 8.77
N ASN A 151 -1.06 -5.07 9.56
CA ASN A 151 -0.41 -5.91 10.57
C ASN A 151 0.20 -7.18 9.95
N ILE A 152 0.91 -7.03 8.82
CA ILE A 152 1.54 -8.13 8.09
C ILE A 152 2.42 -8.95 9.05
N PRO A 153 2.15 -10.27 9.20
CA PRO A 153 2.99 -11.14 9.98
C PRO A 153 4.33 -11.35 9.25
N ASP A 154 5.43 -11.31 10.01
CA ASP A 154 6.80 -11.41 9.48
C ASP A 154 7.07 -10.41 8.32
N PRO A 155 6.98 -9.09 8.60
CA PRO A 155 7.04 -8.06 7.58
C PRO A 155 8.44 -7.95 6.97
N PHE A 156 8.49 -7.64 5.67
CA PHE A 156 9.74 -7.28 5.01
C PHE A 156 10.37 -6.04 5.67
N VAL A 157 11.65 -6.10 6.00
CA VAL A 157 12.40 -4.96 6.55
C VAL A 157 13.14 -4.26 5.43
N GLN A 158 12.66 -3.07 5.07
CA GLN A 158 13.24 -2.21 4.04
C GLN A 158 14.27 -1.24 4.62
N THR A 159 15.18 -0.76 3.77
CA THR A 159 16.23 0.22 4.11
C THR A 159 15.95 1.55 3.42
N ALA A 160 16.03 2.67 4.16
CA ALA A 160 15.81 4.01 3.60
C ALA A 160 16.77 4.31 2.46
N GLY A 161 16.22 4.84 1.36
CA GLY A 161 16.97 5.20 0.15
C GLY A 161 17.01 4.11 -0.91
N GLU A 162 16.80 2.84 -0.53
CA GLU A 162 16.72 1.72 -1.48
C GLU A 162 15.40 1.73 -2.26
N ILE A 163 15.46 1.19 -3.47
CA ILE A 163 14.28 0.95 -4.32
C ILE A 163 13.98 -0.54 -4.32
N TYR A 164 12.70 -0.85 -4.23
CA TYR A 164 12.18 -2.20 -4.25
C TYR A 164 11.06 -2.30 -5.28
N TRP A 165 10.83 -3.52 -5.77
CA TRP A 165 9.74 -3.82 -6.69
C TRP A 165 8.66 -4.63 -5.99
N LEU A 166 7.41 -4.21 -6.13
CA LEU A 166 6.22 -4.91 -5.64
C LEU A 166 5.53 -5.60 -6.82
N GLN A 167 5.43 -6.91 -6.76
CA GLN A 167 4.62 -7.71 -7.67
C GLN A 167 3.39 -8.24 -6.95
N LEU A 168 2.21 -8.06 -7.57
CA LEU A 168 0.96 -8.61 -7.05
C LEU A 168 0.44 -9.76 -7.93
N SER A 169 0.06 -10.85 -7.28
CA SER A 169 -0.75 -11.92 -7.87
C SER A 169 -1.98 -12.12 -7.00
N VAL A 170 -3.16 -11.98 -7.61
CA VAL A 170 -4.43 -11.98 -6.89
C VAL A 170 -5.38 -12.97 -7.58
N PRO A 171 -5.26 -14.28 -7.30
CA PRO A 171 -6.22 -15.27 -7.78
C PRO A 171 -7.62 -14.94 -7.22
N THR A 172 -8.62 -15.13 -8.07
CA THR A 172 -10.01 -14.81 -7.76
C THR A 172 -10.93 -15.96 -8.13
N ASP A 173 -11.98 -16.14 -7.34
CA ASP A 173 -13.08 -17.04 -7.63
C ASP A 173 -14.22 -16.24 -8.27
N GLY A 174 -14.30 -16.35 -9.60
CA GLY A 174 -15.20 -15.52 -10.41
C GLY A 174 -14.70 -14.07 -10.54
N GLY A 175 -15.19 -13.38 -11.57
CA GLY A 175 -14.69 -12.04 -11.93
C GLY A 175 -13.25 -12.06 -12.44
N ALA A 176 -12.79 -10.93 -12.98
CA ALA A 176 -11.38 -10.71 -13.29
C ALA A 176 -10.96 -9.42 -12.60
N LEU A 177 -9.87 -9.50 -11.82
CA LEU A 177 -9.36 -8.39 -11.02
C LEU A 177 -8.18 -7.74 -11.72
N GLY A 178 -8.24 -6.41 -11.86
CA GLY A 178 -7.14 -5.60 -12.37
C GLY A 178 -6.56 -4.72 -11.28
N TRP A 179 -5.23 -4.64 -11.20
CA TRP A 179 -4.55 -3.64 -10.37
C TRP A 179 -4.69 -2.29 -11.06
N LYS A 180 -5.23 -1.33 -10.33
CA LYS A 180 -5.54 -0.01 -10.84
C LYS A 180 -4.28 0.82 -11.07
N THR A 181 -4.23 1.48 -12.22
CA THR A 181 -3.18 2.43 -12.58
C THR A 181 -3.26 3.71 -11.74
N SER A 182 -2.15 4.44 -11.69
CA SER A 182 -1.96 5.65 -10.89
C SER A 182 -1.83 6.90 -11.78
N LEU A 183 -2.26 8.05 -11.27
CA LEU A 183 -1.95 9.37 -11.87
C LEU A 183 -0.50 9.79 -11.60
N ASP A 184 0.08 9.24 -10.54
CA ASP A 184 1.45 9.48 -10.11
C ASP A 184 2.35 8.35 -10.63
N ALA A 185 3.49 8.72 -11.19
CA ALA A 185 4.54 7.80 -11.63
C ALA A 185 5.82 8.07 -10.84
N PHE A 186 6.61 7.03 -10.55
CA PHE A 186 7.89 7.14 -9.87
C PHE A 186 8.96 6.41 -10.69
N GLU A 187 10.13 7.04 -10.87
CA GLU A 187 11.26 6.57 -11.68
C GLU A 187 10.88 5.86 -13.00
N ASP A 188 10.70 4.54 -12.95
CA ASP A 188 10.53 3.68 -14.10
C ASP A 188 9.06 3.41 -14.43
N VAL A 189 8.85 2.87 -15.62
CA VAL A 189 7.53 2.41 -16.04
C VAL A 189 7.22 1.08 -15.35
N ALA A 190 5.97 0.91 -14.91
CA ALA A 190 5.51 -0.38 -14.40
C ALA A 190 5.74 -1.47 -15.46
N ILE A 191 5.76 -2.72 -15.02
CA ILE A 191 6.03 -3.85 -15.89
C ILE A 191 5.00 -4.94 -15.70
N TYR A 192 5.02 -5.92 -16.61
CA TYR A 192 4.33 -7.18 -16.45
C TYR A 192 5.22 -8.34 -16.90
N TYR A 193 4.93 -9.54 -16.44
CA TYR A 193 5.59 -10.73 -16.93
C TYR A 193 4.90 -11.23 -18.20
N ASN A 194 5.59 -11.12 -19.34
CA ASN A 194 5.09 -11.58 -20.62
C ASN A 194 5.26 -13.10 -20.73
N LEU A 195 4.14 -13.82 -20.88
CA LEU A 195 4.13 -15.28 -20.91
C LEU A 195 4.68 -15.86 -22.22
N ASN A 196 4.57 -15.13 -23.33
CA ASN A 196 5.05 -15.56 -24.64
C ASN A 196 6.56 -15.41 -24.76
N GLU A 197 7.10 -14.28 -24.28
CA GLU A 197 8.53 -13.96 -24.32
C GLU A 197 9.29 -14.45 -23.09
N GLN A 198 8.58 -14.90 -22.05
CA GLN A 198 9.14 -15.38 -20.78
C GLN A 198 10.10 -14.37 -20.13
N ARG A 199 9.72 -13.09 -20.18
CA ARG A 199 10.49 -12.00 -19.59
C ARG A 199 9.58 -10.86 -19.15
N TYR A 200 10.13 -10.00 -18.30
CA TYR A 200 9.52 -8.72 -18.00
C TYR A 200 9.54 -7.79 -19.21
N LEU A 201 8.42 -7.09 -19.43
CA LEU A 201 8.29 -6.03 -20.41
C LEU A 201 7.70 -4.77 -19.76
N PRO A 202 8.13 -3.57 -20.20
CA PRO A 202 7.49 -2.31 -19.85
C PRO A 202 5.99 -2.31 -20.17
N LEU A 203 5.20 -1.69 -19.31
CA LEU A 203 3.76 -1.60 -19.44
C LEU A 203 3.34 -0.21 -19.90
N TYR A 204 2.75 -0.15 -21.08
CA TYR A 204 2.25 1.09 -21.67
C TYR A 204 0.74 1.04 -21.84
N ASP A 205 0.12 2.22 -21.82
CA ASP A 205 -1.28 2.40 -22.18
C ASP A 205 -1.51 1.80 -23.59
N PRO A 206 -2.46 0.85 -23.73
CA PRO A 206 -2.64 0.13 -24.98
C PRO A 206 -3.18 1.00 -26.13
N LEU A 207 -3.65 2.21 -25.86
CA LEU A 207 -4.20 3.15 -26.84
C LEU A 207 -3.26 4.33 -27.10
N THR A 208 -2.71 4.92 -26.04
CA THR A 208 -1.92 6.16 -26.12
C THR A 208 -0.41 5.91 -26.10
N GLN A 209 0.02 4.71 -25.71
CA GLN A 209 1.43 4.34 -25.49
C GLN A 209 2.14 5.18 -24.41
N ALA A 210 1.38 5.87 -23.55
CA ALA A 210 1.93 6.51 -22.36
C ALA A 210 2.42 5.45 -21.35
N PRO A 211 3.51 5.72 -20.60
CA PRO A 211 3.94 4.81 -19.54
C PRO A 211 2.87 4.72 -18.44
N LEU A 212 2.69 3.53 -17.88
CA LEU A 212 1.78 3.30 -16.77
C LEU A 212 2.55 3.07 -15.46
N SER A 213 1.92 3.44 -14.36
CA SER A 213 2.31 3.11 -12.98
C SER A 213 1.09 2.62 -12.22
N PHE A 214 1.28 1.97 -11.07
CA PHE A 214 0.23 1.37 -10.27
C PHE A 214 -0.07 2.13 -8.98
N ALA A 215 -1.33 2.06 -8.56
CA ALA A 215 -1.79 2.71 -7.35
C ALA A 215 -1.63 1.80 -6.14
N PHE A 216 -0.75 2.20 -5.22
CA PHE A 216 -0.54 1.52 -3.95
C PHE A 216 0.12 2.44 -2.92
N VAL A 217 0.02 2.04 -1.66
CA VAL A 217 0.70 2.66 -0.54
C VAL A 217 1.30 1.59 0.36
N ILE A 218 2.59 1.77 0.63
CA ILE A 218 3.33 1.02 1.64
C ILE A 218 3.38 1.85 2.92
N THR A 219 3.05 1.24 4.05
CA THR A 219 3.23 1.86 5.36
C THR A 219 4.18 1.02 6.22
N GLY A 220 4.69 1.66 7.26
CA GLY A 220 5.24 0.95 8.40
C GLY A 220 4.81 1.71 9.63
N VAL A 221 3.78 1.23 10.30
CA VAL A 221 3.29 1.85 11.53
C VAL A 221 4.49 1.97 12.47
N PRO A 222 4.83 3.16 12.97
CA PRO A 222 5.60 3.23 14.20
C PRO A 222 4.68 2.64 15.27
N GLU A 223 4.95 1.40 15.68
CA GLU A 223 4.28 0.69 16.78
C GLU A 223 3.64 1.69 17.76
N PRO A 224 2.30 1.72 17.93
CA PRO A 224 1.62 2.66 18.81
C PRO A 224 2.14 2.62 20.26
N SER A 225 2.90 1.58 20.61
CA SER A 225 3.57 1.45 21.89
C SER A 225 4.80 2.34 22.05
N THR A 226 5.58 2.66 21.02
CA THR A 226 6.92 3.28 21.23
C THR A 226 6.84 4.79 21.45
N ALA A 227 6.02 5.50 20.66
CA ALA A 227 5.81 6.94 20.83
C ALA A 227 4.99 7.25 22.11
N ALA A 228 3.98 6.43 22.39
CA ALA A 228 3.18 6.56 23.61
C ALA A 228 3.96 6.16 24.88
N LEU A 229 4.79 5.09 24.85
CA LEU A 229 5.69 4.78 25.98
C LEU A 229 6.72 5.88 26.18
N ALA A 230 7.34 6.41 25.13
CA ALA A 230 8.36 7.44 25.25
C ALA A 230 7.78 8.71 25.91
N LEU A 231 6.58 9.12 25.50
CA LEU A 231 5.86 10.24 26.11
C LEU A 231 5.41 9.95 27.55
N MET A 232 5.00 8.71 27.87
CA MET A 232 4.67 8.32 29.25
C MET A 232 5.90 8.27 30.17
N ILE A 233 7.05 7.79 29.69
CA ILE A 233 8.30 7.73 30.45
C ILE A 233 8.84 9.14 30.72
N LEU A 234 8.77 10.04 29.73
CA LEU A 234 9.15 11.46 29.90
C LEU A 234 8.19 12.20 30.84
N GLY A 235 6.88 11.90 30.78
CA GLY A 235 5.88 12.48 31.69
C GLY A 235 6.11 12.07 33.15
N LEU A 236 6.45 10.80 33.41
CA LEU A 236 6.73 10.29 34.77
C LEU A 236 8.03 10.84 35.37
N ALA A 237 9.06 11.13 34.56
CA ALA A 237 10.32 11.70 35.03
C ALA A 237 10.18 13.15 35.56
N THR A 238 9.20 13.92 35.05
CA THR A 238 8.95 15.30 35.50
C THR A 238 8.19 15.40 36.83
N LEU A 239 7.50 14.33 37.25
CA LEU A 239 6.77 14.26 38.52
C LEU A 239 7.62 13.77 39.71
N GLY A 240 8.82 13.26 39.45
CA GLY A 240 9.69 12.63 40.47
C GLY A 240 10.69 13.57 41.18
N PHE A 241 10.80 14.84 40.79
CA PHE A 241 11.90 15.71 41.24
C PHE A 241 11.51 16.90 42.14
N THR A 242 10.38 16.82 42.85
CA THR A 242 10.05 17.80 43.90
C THR A 242 9.73 17.13 45.24
N SER A 243 10.76 16.72 45.97
CA SER A 243 10.95 17.14 47.37
C SER A 243 12.19 16.47 47.99
N ARG A 244 13.30 17.20 48.01
CA ARG A 244 14.30 17.05 49.07
C ARG A 244 14.84 18.43 49.45
N HIS A 245 15.02 18.60 50.76
CA HIS A 245 15.49 19.77 51.51
C HIS A 245 14.41 20.79 51.90
N ARG A 246 14.31 21.24 53.17
CA ARG A 246 15.26 21.24 54.29
C ARG A 246 14.51 21.53 55.61
N THR A 247 15.07 20.97 56.69
CA THR A 247 15.02 21.37 58.13
C THR A 247 13.68 21.54 58.82
#